data_AF-A0A973IV89-F1
#
_entry.id   AF-A0A973IV89-F1
#
_cell.length_a   1.000
_cell.length_b   1.000
_cell.length_c   1.000
_cell.angle_alpha   90.00
_cell.angle_beta   90.00
_cell.angle_gamma   90.00
#
_symmetry.space_group_name_H-M   'P 1'
#
loop_
_entity.id
_entity.type
_entity.pdbx_description
1 polymer ?
#
loop_
_entity_poly.entity_id
_entity_poly.type
_entity_poly.pdbx_seq_one_letter_code
_entity_poly.pdbx_strand_id
1 'polypeptide(L)'
;VTSTAYANPDKKKKITLFAYLQYNGVNIDAQTKTSTIPLYGLGGQWQIKDHSVGLFWLLPFSRKIDYQVIETTTPAYTSTNTTAINFGNWFQFQYLYKFNKGRNVKKLGHKVEVESDTKSQAIGQ
;
A
#
# COMPACT_ATOMS: atom_id res chain seq x y z
N VAL A 1 -4.94 -8.37 14.80
CA VAL A 1 -5.73 -7.31 14.14
C VAL A 1 -4.78 -6.32 13.51
N THR A 2 -4.89 -6.13 12.20
CA THR A 2 -4.16 -5.10 11.46
C THR A 2 -5.19 -4.19 10.81
N SER A 3 -5.06 -2.88 11.04
CA SER A 3 -5.97 -1.87 10.51
C SER A 3 -5.18 -0.78 9.81
N THR A 4 -5.71 -0.33 8.68
CA THR A 4 -5.13 0.75 7.88
C THR A 4 -6.21 1.71 7.47
N ALA A 5 -5.96 3.01 7.62
CA ALA A 5 -6.82 4.07 7.13
C ALA A 5 -6.03 4.96 6.16
N TYR A 6 -6.72 5.50 5.14
CA TYR A 6 -6.11 6.32 4.10
C TYR A 6 -6.96 7.56 3.85
N ALA A 7 -6.31 8.68 3.54
CA ALA A 7 -6.98 9.92 3.15
C ALA A 7 -6.21 10.65 2.05
N ASN A 8 -6.93 11.27 1.13
CA ASN A 8 -6.36 12.09 0.06
C ASN A 8 -6.82 13.53 0.23
N PRO A 9 -6.04 14.39 0.92
CA PRO A 9 -6.47 15.76 1.20
C PRO A 9 -6.47 16.66 -0.04
N ASP A 10 -5.70 16.32 -1.07
CA ASP A 10 -5.64 17.08 -2.33
C ASP A 10 -6.73 16.62 -3.30
N LYS A 11 -7.45 17.57 -3.91
CA LYS A 11 -8.44 17.32 -4.98
C LYS A 11 -7.84 16.55 -6.15
N LYS A 12 -6.55 16.76 -6.45
CA LYS A 12 -5.84 16.03 -7.52
C LYS A 12 -5.32 14.66 -7.08
N LYS A 13 -5.58 14.25 -5.83
CA LYS A 13 -5.17 12.97 -5.22
C LYS A 13 -3.67 12.66 -5.34
N LYS A 14 -2.84 13.71 -5.41
CA LYS A 14 -1.38 13.54 -5.49
C LYS A 14 -0.76 13.19 -4.14
N ILE A 15 -1.43 13.51 -3.06
CA ILE A 15 -0.98 13.24 -1.70
C ILE A 15 -1.93 12.21 -1.10
N THR A 16 -1.37 11.14 -0.56
CA THR A 16 -2.08 10.12 0.22
C THR A 16 -1.46 10.09 1.61
N LEU A 17 -2.27 10.30 2.63
CA LEU A 17 -1.89 10.08 4.03
C LEU A 17 -2.40 8.73 4.47
N PHE A 18 -1.66 8.04 5.32
CA PHE A 18 -2.02 6.74 5.85
C PHE A 18 -1.74 6.63 7.34
N ALA A 19 -2.66 5.95 8.03
CA ALA A 19 -2.52 5.57 9.42
C ALA A 19 -2.57 4.05 9.52
N TYR A 20 -1.71 3.49 10.36
CA TYR A 20 -1.53 2.06 10.56
C TYR A 20 -1.68 1.73 12.04
N LEU A 21 -2.36 0.62 12.32
CA LEU A 21 -2.46 0.04 13.65
C LEU A 21 -2.30 -1.48 13.53
N GLN A 22 -1.37 -2.02 14.30
CA GLN A 22 -1.16 -3.46 14.45
C GLN A 22 -1.29 -3.84 15.91
N TYR A 23 -2.21 -4.74 16.19
CA TYR A 23 -2.38 -5.36 17.48
C TYR A 23 -2.46 -6.87 17.28
N ASN A 24 -1.36 -7.57 17.56
CA ASN A 24 -1.39 -9.02 17.67
C ASN A 24 -1.67 -9.33 19.15
N GLY A 25 -2.88 -9.83 19.43
CA GLY A 25 -3.20 -10.32 20.78
C GLY A 25 -2.24 -11.44 21.21
N VAL A 26 -2.33 -11.84 22.47
CA VAL A 26 -1.55 -12.99 22.95
C VAL A 26 -2.03 -14.24 22.22
N ASN A 27 -1.10 -14.89 21.50
CA ASN A 27 -1.35 -16.17 20.88
C ASN A 27 -0.91 -17.27 21.85
N ILE A 28 -1.81 -18.19 22.19
CA ILE A 28 -1.54 -19.31 23.08
C ILE A 28 -1.71 -20.59 22.27
N ASP A 29 -0.64 -21.34 22.17
CA ASP A 29 -0.59 -22.71 21.70
C ASP A 29 -0.34 -23.65 22.89
N ALA A 30 -0.50 -24.96 22.71
CA ALA A 30 -0.60 -25.97 23.79
C ALA A 30 0.47 -25.84 24.90
N GLN A 31 1.69 -25.43 24.57
CA GLN A 31 2.79 -25.22 25.52
C GLN A 31 3.49 -23.87 25.34
N THR A 32 3.01 -23.01 24.43
CA THR A 32 3.74 -21.81 24.01
C THR A 32 2.83 -20.60 24.00
N LYS A 33 3.26 -19.51 24.64
CA LYS A 33 2.58 -18.22 24.67
C LYS A 33 3.43 -17.19 23.95
N THR A 34 2.90 -16.64 22.87
CA THR A 34 3.53 -15.56 22.10
C THR A 34 2.81 -14.25 22.37
N SER A 35 3.54 -13.24 22.81
CA SER A 35 3.05 -11.86 22.93
C SER A 35 3.86 -10.95 22.04
N THR A 36 3.20 -9.92 21.48
CA THR A 36 3.84 -8.94 20.61
C THR A 36 3.41 -7.55 21.00
N ILE A 37 4.35 -6.59 21.02
CA ILE A 37 4.03 -5.19 21.29
C ILE A 37 3.16 -4.63 20.16
N PRO A 38 2.05 -3.96 20.49
CA PRO A 38 1.23 -3.29 19.48
C PRO A 38 2.01 -2.14 18.83
N LEU A 39 1.84 -1.97 17.53
CA LEU A 39 2.50 -0.92 16.76
C LEU A 39 1.45 0.00 16.15
N TYR A 40 1.77 1.28 16.02
CA TYR A 40 1.01 2.22 15.20
C TYR A 40 1.96 3.02 14.33
N GLY A 41 1.47 3.56 13.24
CA GLY A 41 2.29 4.38 12.39
C GLY A 41 1.49 5.36 11.57
N LEU A 42 2.18 6.37 11.09
CA LEU A 42 1.64 7.42 10.25
C LEU A 42 2.58 7.60 9.07
N GLY A 43 2.03 7.86 7.91
CA GLY A 43 2.84 8.12 6.73
C GLY A 43 2.12 8.90 5.67
N GLY A 44 2.90 9.29 4.67
CA GLY A 44 2.45 10.03 3.51
C GLY A 44 3.13 9.52 2.25
N GLN A 45 2.41 9.61 1.14
CA GLN A 45 2.92 9.29 -0.19
C GLN A 45 2.56 10.42 -1.14
N TRP A 46 3.52 10.80 -1.98
CA TRP A 46 3.40 11.82 -3.01
C TRP A 46 3.55 11.19 -4.39
N GLN A 47 2.55 11.41 -5.25
CA GLN A 47 2.55 11.00 -6.64
C GLN A 47 2.98 12.16 -7.55
N ILE A 48 4.08 11.96 -8.29
CA ILE A 48 4.62 12.90 -9.27
C ILE A 48 4.68 12.19 -10.62
N LYS A 49 3.67 12.43 -11.48
CA LYS A 49 3.49 11.72 -12.77
C LYS A 49 3.49 10.20 -12.55
N ASP A 50 4.52 9.52 -13.03
CA ASP A 50 4.70 8.07 -12.95
C ASP A 50 5.56 7.63 -11.75
N HIS A 51 6.01 8.59 -10.94
CA HIS A 51 6.79 8.36 -9.73
C HIS A 51 5.91 8.49 -8.49
N SER A 52 6.21 7.67 -7.50
CA SER A 52 5.63 7.77 -6.17
C SER A 52 6.73 7.71 -5.12
N VAL A 53 6.68 8.64 -4.16
CA VAL A 53 7.63 8.70 -3.04
C VAL A 53 6.82 8.63 -1.75
N GLY A 54 7.18 7.74 -0.85
CA GLY A 54 6.50 7.54 0.43
C GLY A 54 7.45 7.61 1.61
N LEU A 55 6.93 8.12 2.73
CA LEU A 55 7.55 8.08 4.05
C LEU A 55 6.56 7.51 5.05
N PHE A 56 6.99 6.55 5.85
CA PHE A 56 6.21 5.98 6.93
C PHE A 56 7.03 5.97 8.23
N TRP A 57 6.40 6.42 9.30
CA TRP A 57 6.96 6.40 10.64
C TRP A 57 6.18 5.40 11.49
N LEU A 58 6.87 4.39 11.99
CA LEU A 58 6.32 3.32 12.82
C LEU A 58 6.76 3.53 14.27
N LEU A 59 5.84 3.36 15.21
CA LEU A 59 6.01 3.61 16.64
C LEU A 59 5.39 2.47 17.46
N PRO A 60 6.03 2.06 18.57
CA PRO A 60 5.44 1.10 19.49
C PRO A 60 4.48 1.78 20.46
N PHE A 61 3.39 1.12 20.86
CA PHE A 61 2.50 1.61 21.92
C PHE A 61 3.18 1.63 23.31
N SER A 62 4.28 0.91 23.46
CA SER A 62 5.04 0.81 24.71
C SER A 62 6.49 1.19 24.48
N ARG A 63 7.16 1.75 25.50
CA ARG A 63 8.62 2.02 25.48
C ARG A 63 9.47 0.76 25.64
N LYS A 64 8.84 -0.41 25.78
CA LYS A 64 9.54 -1.70 25.80
C LYS A 64 10.16 -1.99 24.43
N ILE A 65 11.37 -2.52 24.43
CA ILE A 65 12.06 -2.95 23.20
C ILE A 65 11.77 -4.43 22.88
N ASP A 66 11.21 -5.20 23.81
CA ASP A 66 10.87 -6.61 23.65
C ASP A 66 9.67 -6.76 22.72
N TYR A 67 9.92 -6.63 21.41
CA TYR A 67 8.89 -6.67 20.39
C TYR A 67 8.07 -7.95 20.46
N GLN A 68 8.74 -9.10 20.59
CA GLN A 68 8.08 -10.40 20.66
C GLN A 68 8.67 -11.22 21.80
N VAL A 69 7.80 -11.75 22.65
CA VAL A 69 8.17 -12.67 23.74
C VAL A 69 7.44 -13.98 23.50
N ILE A 70 8.19 -15.07 23.51
CA ILE A 70 7.70 -16.45 23.36
C ILE A 70 8.07 -17.21 24.63
N GLU A 71 7.07 -17.52 25.44
CA GLU A 71 7.22 -18.32 26.67
C GLU A 71 6.76 -19.74 26.37
N THR A 72 7.66 -20.72 26.48
CA THR A 72 7.34 -22.14 26.35
C THR A 72 7.43 -22.80 27.72
N THR A 73 6.35 -23.42 28.17
CA THR A 73 6.27 -24.13 29.45
C THR A 73 5.87 -25.58 29.20
N THR A 74 6.77 -26.48 29.57
CA THR A 74 6.55 -27.93 29.56
C THR A 74 6.66 -28.46 30.99
N PRO A 75 6.20 -29.70 31.27
CA PRO A 75 6.43 -30.32 32.58
C PRO A 75 7.91 -30.47 32.96
N ALA A 76 8.81 -30.51 31.98
CA ALA A 76 10.24 -30.73 32.19
C ALA A 76 11.07 -29.45 32.26
N TYR A 77 10.64 -28.37 31.60
CA TYR A 77 11.38 -27.10 31.56
C TYR A 77 10.49 -25.92 31.15
N THR A 78 10.97 -24.72 31.51
CA THR A 78 10.47 -23.44 31.02
C THR A 78 11.56 -22.77 30.20
N SER A 79 11.20 -22.20 29.05
CA SER A 79 12.09 -21.46 28.16
C SER A 79 11.43 -20.15 27.74
N THR A 80 12.19 -19.06 27.74
CA THR A 80 11.74 -17.76 27.25
C THR A 80 12.63 -17.31 26.11
N ASN A 81 12.05 -17.00 24.97
CA ASN A 81 12.74 -16.40 23.84
C ASN A 81 12.18 -14.99 23.60
N THR A 82 13.08 -13.99 23.57
CA THR A 82 12.71 -12.59 23.43
C THR A 82 13.41 -11.98 22.23
N THR A 83 12.62 -11.50 21.28
CA THR A 83 13.09 -10.70 20.14
C THR A 83 12.94 -9.22 20.50
N ALA A 84 14.06 -8.52 20.64
CA ALA A 84 14.08 -7.09 20.93
C ALA A 84 14.29 -6.26 19.65
N ILE A 85 13.37 -5.33 19.37
CA ILE A 85 13.48 -4.35 18.29
C ILE A 85 13.08 -2.98 18.84
N ASN A 86 13.96 -2.00 18.69
CA ASN A 86 13.66 -0.63 19.06
C ASN A 86 12.99 0.11 17.89
N PHE A 87 11.66 0.17 17.92
CA PHE A 87 10.87 0.90 16.92
C PHE A 87 10.81 2.42 17.15
N GLY A 88 11.39 2.96 18.23
CA GLY A 88 11.27 4.38 18.58
C GLY A 88 11.77 5.35 17.51
N ASN A 89 12.64 4.89 16.60
CA ASN A 89 13.19 5.66 15.49
C ASN A 89 13.03 4.93 14.14
N TRP A 90 11.98 4.14 13.95
CA TRP A 90 11.78 3.38 12.71
C TRP A 90 11.14 4.24 11.60
N PHE A 91 11.93 4.55 10.58
CA PHE A 91 11.45 5.23 9.37
C PHE A 91 11.59 4.33 8.15
N GLN A 92 10.54 4.27 7.35
CA GLN A 92 10.53 3.53 6.09
C GLN A 92 10.32 4.49 4.93
N PHE A 93 11.29 4.52 4.03
CA PHE A 93 11.23 5.25 2.77
C PHE A 93 10.81 4.30 1.66
N GLN A 94 9.90 4.75 0.81
CA GLN A 94 9.38 3.96 -0.30
C GLN A 94 9.49 4.77 -1.58
N TYR A 95 9.92 4.12 -2.67
CA TYR A 95 9.93 4.72 -3.99
C TYR A 95 9.37 3.71 -4.99
N LEU A 96 8.44 4.18 -5.82
CA LEU A 96 7.79 3.39 -6.85
C LEU A 96 7.82 4.16 -8.18
N TYR A 97 8.13 3.45 -9.26
CA TYR A 97 8.02 3.99 -10.62
C TYR A 97 7.13 3.08 -11.48
N LYS A 98 6.15 3.67 -12.16
CA LYS A 98 5.25 2.96 -13.07
C LYS A 98 5.71 3.12 -14.51
N PHE A 99 6.14 2.04 -15.13
CA PHE A 99 6.46 2.04 -16.56
C PHE A 99 5.18 2.08 -17.40
N ASN A 100 4.88 3.21 -18.03
CA ASN A 100 3.82 3.31 -19.04
C ASN A 100 4.37 2.91 -20.43
N LYS A 101 4.78 1.65 -20.61
CA LYS A 101 5.20 1.17 -21.94
C LYS A 101 3.97 0.68 -22.72
N GLY A 102 3.24 1.63 -23.29
CA GLY A 102 2.15 1.37 -24.22
C GLY A 102 2.14 2.45 -25.29
N ARG A 103 2.51 2.10 -26.53
CA ARG A 103 2.22 2.96 -27.68
C ARG A 103 0.69 3.10 -27.74
N ASN A 104 0.16 4.30 -27.53
CA ASN A 104 -1.14 4.62 -28.11
C ASN A 104 -0.96 4.41 -29.61
N VAL A 105 -1.51 3.33 -30.15
CA VAL A 105 -1.64 3.18 -31.59
C VAL A 105 -2.53 4.34 -32.00
N LYS A 106 -1.91 5.41 -32.51
CA LYS A 106 -2.60 6.55 -33.09
C LYS A 106 -3.48 5.90 -34.16
N LYS A 107 -4.79 5.80 -33.93
CA LYS A 107 -5.71 5.32 -34.96
C LYS A 107 -5.44 6.25 -36.15
N LEU A 108 -4.84 5.72 -37.21
CA LEU A 108 -4.74 6.44 -38.48
C LEU A 108 -6.19 6.73 -38.83
N GLY A 109 -6.59 7.99 -38.72
CA GLY A 109 -7.92 8.46 -39.04
C GLY A 109 -8.12 8.27 -40.52
N HIS A 110 -8.58 7.07 -40.91
CA HIS A 110 -9.00 6.82 -42.27
C HIS A 110 -10.33 7.55 -42.42
N LYS A 111 -10.29 8.78 -42.91
CA LYS A 111 -11.46 9.42 -43.50
C LYS A 111 -11.75 8.64 -44.79
N VAL A 112 -12.67 7.68 -44.73
CA VAL A 112 -13.28 7.19 -45.96
C VAL A 112 -14.19 8.31 -46.41
N GLU A 113 -13.81 9.02 -47.46
CA GLU A 113 -14.77 9.81 -48.23
C GLU A 113 -15.69 8.80 -48.92
N VAL A 114 -16.85 8.56 -48.33
CA VAL A 114 -17.93 7.86 -49.02
C VAL A 114 -18.53 8.89 -49.98
N GLU A 115 -18.08 8.85 -51.24
CA GLU A 115 -18.80 9.52 -52.32
C GLU A 115 -20.16 8.85 -52.45
N SER A 116 -21.20 9.53 -51.96
CA SER A 116 -22.58 9.17 -52.21
C SER A 116 -22.89 9.49 -53.66
N ASP A 117 -22.92 8.46 -54.50
CA ASP A 117 -23.41 8.55 -55.88
C ASP A 117 -24.94 8.74 -55.87
N THR A 118 -25.36 9.94 -55.49
CA THR A 118 -26.75 10.41 -55.56
C THR A 118 -26.76 11.79 -56.20
N LYS A 119 -26.18 11.90 -57.39
CA LYS A 119 -26.51 12.98 -58.34
C LYS A 119 -26.43 12.48 -59.78
N SER A 120 -27.40 11.65 -60.17
CA SER A 120 -27.74 11.41 -61.58
C SER A 120 -29.23 11.10 -61.75
N GLN A 121 -30.09 12.00 -61.30
CA GLN A 121 -31.37 12.22 -61.97
C GLN A 121 -31.65 13.71 -62.02
N ALA A 122 -31.25 14.33 -63.12
CA ALA A 122 -31.81 15.58 -63.58
C ALA A 122 -32.27 15.40 -65.05
N ILE A 123 -33.56 15.08 -65.17
CA ILE A 123 -34.55 15.58 -66.15
C ILE A 123 -34.38 15.23 -67.64
N GLY A 124 -35.41 14.58 -68.23
CA GLY A 124 -35.80 14.80 -69.64
C GLY A 124 -36.40 13.61 -70.42
N GLN A 125 -37.67 13.28 -70.19
CA GLN A 125 -38.75 13.03 -71.18
C GLN A 125 -40.02 12.51 -70.50
#